data_AF-A0A1I4IXA5-F1
#
_entry.id   AF-A0A1I4IXA5-F1
#
_cell.length_a   1.000
_cell.length_b   1.000
_cell.length_c   1.000
_cell.angle_alpha   90.00
_cell.angle_beta   90.00
_cell.angle_gamma   90.00
#
_symmetry.space_group_name_H-M   'P 1'
#
loop_
_entity.id
_entity.type
_entity.pdbx_description
1 polymer ?
#
loop_
_entity_poly.entity_id
_entity_poly.type
_entity_poly.pdbx_seq_one_letter_code
_entity_poly.pdbx_strand_id
1 'polypeptide(L)'
;MQFLKTEHGIITCERVIEGIAINPVDPPGVCDPIRRSAAEITLWRGRPYVVGRDGAWVVRCLQFPTDRPTVWGTFLMLEEAVREATSDPRRPEGSTSTADLGDMNI
;
A
#
# COMPACT_ATOMS: atom_id res chain seq x y z
N MET A 1 -15.95 8.01 3.97
CA MET A 1 -15.15 8.55 2.85
C MET A 1 -14.36 9.74 3.35
N GLN A 2 -13.05 9.72 3.12
CA GLN A 2 -12.09 10.75 3.48
C GLN A 2 -11.19 11.07 2.28
N PHE A 3 -10.42 12.14 2.39
CA PHE A 3 -9.57 12.66 1.33
C PHE A 3 -8.15 12.85 1.84
N LEU A 4 -7.19 12.20 1.19
CA LEU A 4 -5.77 12.45 1.40
C LEU A 4 -5.30 13.46 0.34
N LYS A 5 -4.94 14.67 0.78
CA LYS A 5 -4.39 15.70 -0.10
C LYS A 5 -2.90 15.44 -0.29
N THR A 6 -2.46 15.38 -1.54
CA THR A 6 -1.06 15.30 -1.93
C THR A 6 -0.70 16.53 -2.76
N GLU A 7 0.60 16.74 -3.01
CA GLU A 7 1.08 17.80 -3.91
C GLU A 7 0.65 17.60 -5.38
N HIS A 8 0.18 16.40 -5.73
CA HIS A 8 -0.15 15.99 -7.10
C HIS A 8 -1.65 15.74 -7.32
N GLY A 9 -2.48 15.85 -6.27
CA GLY A 9 -3.91 15.60 -6.35
C GLY A 9 -4.49 15.05 -5.05
N ILE A 10 -5.74 14.59 -5.13
CA ILE A 10 -6.49 14.07 -3.99
C ILE A 10 -6.74 12.58 -4.18
N ILE A 11 -6.42 11.79 -3.16
CA ILE A 11 -6.79 10.38 -3.09
C ILE A 11 -8.07 10.27 -2.26
N THR A 12 -9.12 9.73 -2.87
CA THR A 12 -10.36 9.38 -2.16
C THR A 12 -10.19 8.01 -1.52
N CYS A 13 -10.50 7.88 -0.23
CA CYS A 13 -10.31 6.65 0.53
C CYS A 13 -11.35 6.49 1.62
N GLU A 14 -11.42 5.29 2.21
CA GLU A 14 -12.29 5.06 3.35
C GLU A 14 -11.83 5.88 4.56
N ARG A 15 -10.51 5.87 4.81
CA ARG A 15 -9.86 6.52 5.95
C ARG A 15 -8.43 6.94 5.63
N VAL A 16 -7.95 7.96 6.33
CA VAL A 16 -6.52 8.33 6.37
C VAL A 16 -5.98 8.06 7.78
N ILE A 17 -4.87 7.32 7.88
CA ILE A 17 -4.17 7.07 9.14
C ILE A 17 -2.69 7.41 8.92
N GLU A 18 -2.12 8.32 9.73
CA GLU A 18 -0.70 8.72 9.62
C GLU A 18 -0.27 9.16 8.19
N GLY A 19 -1.19 9.74 7.43
CA GLY A 19 -0.93 10.13 6.03
C GLY A 19 -1.02 8.97 5.02
N ILE A 20 -1.39 7.77 5.45
CA ILE A 20 -1.60 6.58 4.63
C ILE A 20 -3.08 6.45 4.27
N ALA A 21 -3.36 6.24 2.98
CA ALA A 21 -4.71 5.98 2.50
C ALA A 21 -5.11 4.52 2.76
N ILE A 22 -6.23 4.32 3.45
CA ILE A 22 -6.81 3.02 3.76
C ILE A 22 -8.04 2.80 2.87
N ASN A 23 -8.08 1.66 2.17
CA ASN A 23 -9.10 1.35 1.15
C ASN A 23 -9.35 2.53 0.20
N PRO A 24 -8.31 2.98 -0.53
CA PRO A 24 -8.49 3.99 -1.55
C PRO A 24 -9.46 3.52 -2.65
N VAL A 25 -10.18 4.48 -3.22
CA VAL A 25 -10.98 4.30 -4.43
C VAL A 25 -10.02 4.25 -5.62
N ASP A 26 -10.21 3.27 -6.50
CA ASP A 26 -9.41 3.06 -7.73
C ASP A 26 -7.89 3.08 -7.54
N PRO A 27 -7.30 2.22 -6.66
CA PRO A 27 -5.86 2.20 -6.47
C PRO A 27 -5.10 1.62 -7.67
N PRO A 28 -3.79 1.89 -7.79
CA PRO A 28 -2.96 1.42 -8.90
C PRO A 28 -2.95 -0.10 -9.12
N GLY A 29 -3.20 -0.88 -8.06
CA GLY A 29 -3.32 -2.35 -8.10
C GLY A 29 -4.55 -2.89 -8.82
N VAL A 30 -5.54 -2.04 -9.08
CA VAL A 30 -6.80 -2.39 -9.75
C VAL A 30 -6.84 -1.86 -11.19
N CYS A 31 -6.01 -0.87 -11.52
CA CYS A 31 -5.92 -0.29 -12.86
C CYS A 31 -4.75 -0.88 -13.67
N ASP A 32 -4.98 -1.18 -14.95
CA ASP A 32 -3.98 -1.68 -15.90
C ASP A 32 -2.79 -0.70 -16.00
N PRO A 33 -1.54 -1.15 -15.73
CA PRO A 33 -0.36 -0.30 -15.84
C PRO A 33 -0.22 0.44 -17.17
N ILE A 34 -0.68 -0.14 -18.28
CA ILE A 34 -0.56 0.45 -19.62
C ILE A 34 -1.55 1.61 -19.82
N ARG A 35 -2.66 1.63 -19.06
CA ARG A 35 -3.73 2.63 -19.20
C ARG A 35 -3.64 3.77 -18.19
N ARG A 36 -2.63 3.78 -17.29
CA ARG A 36 -2.50 4.84 -16.28
C ARG A 36 -1.99 6.13 -16.91
N SER A 37 -2.64 7.23 -16.54
CA SER A 37 -2.17 8.56 -16.88
C SER A 37 -0.88 8.89 -16.10
N ALA A 38 -0.03 9.74 -16.66
CA ALA A 38 1.14 10.26 -15.95
C ALA A 38 0.76 10.96 -14.63
N ALA A 39 -0.41 11.62 -14.59
CA ALA A 39 -0.95 12.24 -13.39
C ALA A 39 -1.25 11.21 -12.29
N GLU A 40 -1.85 10.07 -12.64
CA GLU A 40 -2.12 8.98 -11.68
C GLU A 40 -0.81 8.34 -11.19
N ILE A 41 0.15 8.11 -12.07
CA ILE A 41 1.47 7.60 -11.69
C ILE A 41 2.11 8.55 -10.68
N THR A 42 2.17 9.84 -10.98
CA THR A 42 2.75 10.86 -10.09
C THR A 42 1.98 11.01 -8.77
N LEU A 43 0.66 10.82 -8.78
CA LEU A 43 -0.17 10.81 -7.57
C LEU A 43 0.24 9.69 -6.60
N TRP A 44 0.54 8.50 -7.13
CA TRP A 44 0.74 7.28 -6.34
C TRP A 44 2.20 6.85 -6.15
N ARG A 45 3.12 7.35 -6.98
CA ARG A 45 4.52 6.91 -7.00
C ARG A 45 5.19 7.14 -5.64
N GLY A 46 5.80 6.09 -5.10
CA GLY A 46 6.48 6.13 -3.81
C GLY A 46 5.55 6.35 -2.61
N ARG A 47 4.22 6.28 -2.80
CA ARG A 47 3.24 6.42 -1.73
C ARG A 47 2.63 5.06 -1.38
N PRO A 48 2.91 4.53 -0.19
CA PRO A 48 2.26 3.32 0.27
C PRO A 48 0.79 3.58 0.62
N TYR A 49 -0.04 2.55 0.42
CA TYR A 49 -1.45 2.54 0.75
C TYR A 49 -1.87 1.15 1.22
N VAL A 50 -2.94 1.07 1.99
CA VAL A 50 -3.42 -0.18 2.58
C VAL A 50 -4.77 -0.56 1.97
N VAL A 51 -4.92 -1.83 1.62
CA VAL A 51 -6.19 -2.39 1.13
C VAL A 51 -6.58 -3.57 2.01
N GLY A 52 -7.76 -3.50 2.61
CA GLY A 52 -8.39 -4.59 3.35
C GLY A 52 -9.17 -5.50 2.40
N ARG A 53 -8.90 -6.81 2.46
CA ARG A 53 -9.65 -7.83 1.72
C ARG A 53 -9.66 -9.14 2.49
N ASP A 54 -10.82 -9.78 2.60
CA ASP A 54 -11.00 -11.11 3.17
C ASP A 54 -10.40 -11.28 4.58
N GLY A 55 -10.48 -10.23 5.42
CA GLY A 55 -9.97 -10.24 6.80
C GLY A 55 -8.47 -9.95 6.95
N ALA A 56 -7.78 -9.61 5.86
CA ALA A 56 -6.37 -9.21 5.88
C ALA A 56 -6.17 -7.81 5.30
N TRP A 57 -5.07 -7.17 5.68
CA TRP A 57 -4.65 -5.83 5.26
C TRP A 57 -3.36 -5.93 4.45
N VAL A 58 -3.44 -5.56 3.18
CA VAL A 58 -2.31 -5.62 2.25
C VAL A 58 -1.74 -4.23 2.07
N VAL A 59 -0.46 -4.07 2.34
CA VAL A 59 0.28 -2.83 2.07
C VAL A 59 0.83 -2.89 0.66
N ARG A 60 0.53 -1.86 -0.13
CA ARG A 60 0.98 -1.74 -1.52
C ARG A 60 1.62 -0.40 -1.76
N CYS A 61 2.58 -0.34 -2.67
CA CYS A 61 3.20 0.90 -3.11
C CYS A 61 3.46 0.86 -4.61
N LEU A 62 3.20 1.97 -5.31
CA LEU A 62 3.55 2.10 -6.72
C LEU A 62 5.05 2.43 -6.84
N GLN A 63 5.87 1.45 -7.21
CA GLN A 63 7.32 1.60 -7.25
C GLN A 63 7.85 2.08 -8.61
N PHE A 64 8.93 2.87 -8.55
CA PHE A 64 9.76 3.22 -9.69
C PHE A 64 10.86 2.17 -9.88
N PRO A 65 11.31 1.84 -11.11
CA PRO A 65 10.90 2.39 -12.42
C PRO A 65 9.75 1.63 -13.08
N THR A 66 9.24 0.57 -12.46
CA THR A 66 8.30 -0.33 -13.12
C THR A 66 6.89 0.23 -13.23
N ASP A 67 6.57 1.27 -12.44
CA ASP A 67 5.22 1.77 -12.22
C ASP A 67 4.26 0.61 -11.94
N ARG A 68 4.75 -0.41 -11.23
CA ARG A 68 3.95 -1.55 -10.79
C ARG A 68 3.67 -1.43 -9.30
N PRO A 69 2.43 -1.67 -8.88
CA PRO A 69 2.11 -1.78 -7.47
C PRO A 69 2.80 -3.05 -6.94
N THR A 70 3.73 -2.87 -6.02
CA THR A 70 4.35 -3.96 -5.28
C THR A 70 3.65 -4.15 -3.95
N VAL A 71 3.56 -5.39 -3.50
CA VAL A 71 3.07 -5.72 -2.15
C VAL A 71 4.25 -5.63 -1.21
N TRP A 72 4.13 -4.82 -0.15
CA TRP A 72 5.14 -4.74 0.92
C TRP A 72 4.90 -5.81 1.98
N GLY A 73 3.63 -6.09 2.28
CA GLY A 73 3.26 -7.12 3.25
C GLY A 73 1.76 -7.35 3.30
N THR A 74 1.38 -8.42 4.01
CA THR A 74 -0.02 -8.74 4.34
C THR A 74 -0.10 -8.98 5.84
N PHE A 75 -1.06 -8.33 6.49
CA PHE A 75 -1.19 -8.28 7.94
C PHE A 75 -2.61 -8.62 8.36
N LEU A 76 -2.77 -9.21 9.55
CA LEU A 76 -4.10 -9.44 10.11
C LEU A 76 -4.66 -8.17 10.78
N MET A 77 -3.78 -7.32 11.30
CA MET A 77 -4.16 -6.09 11.98
C MET A 77 -3.86 -4.86 11.11
N LEU A 78 -4.81 -3.92 11.09
CA LEU A 78 -4.67 -2.65 10.36
C LEU A 78 -3.48 -1.83 10.89
N GLU A 79 -3.27 -1.84 12.21
CA GLU A 79 -2.19 -1.10 12.85
C GLU A 79 -0.81 -1.56 12.37
N GLU A 80 -0.61 -2.88 12.23
CA GLU A 80 0.63 -3.44 11.70
C GLU A 80 0.85 -3.04 10.24
N ALA A 81 -0.22 -3.06 9.43
CA ALA A 81 -0.17 -2.62 8.05
C ALA A 81 0.16 -1.12 7.92
N VAL A 82 -0.39 -0.27 8.78
CA VAL A 82 -0.09 1.16 8.81
C VAL A 82 1.36 1.40 9.24
N ARG A 83 1.82 0.71 10.29
CA ARG A 83 3.21 0.78 10.74
C ARG A 83 4.20 0.35 9.65
N GLU A 84 3.85 -0.68 8.87
CA GLU A 84 4.66 -1.08 7.72
C GLU A 84 4.63 -0.01 6.61
N ALA A 85 3.46 0.58 6.35
CA ALA A 85 3.34 1.65 5.37
C ALA A 85 4.15 2.91 5.75
N THR A 86 4.45 3.12 7.04
CA THR A 86 5.25 4.26 7.51
C THR A 86 6.74 3.95 7.70
N SER A 87 7.19 2.70 7.49
CA SER A 87 8.52 2.23 7.94
C SER A 87 9.72 2.68 7.07
N ASP A 88 9.65 2.77 5.74
CA ASP A 88 10.70 3.40 4.89
C ASP A 88 10.25 3.62 3.42
N PRO A 89 10.68 4.71 2.74
CA PRO A 89 10.31 5.08 1.37
C PRO A 89 10.70 4.18 0.16
N ARG A 90 11.42 3.04 0.26
CA ARG A 90 12.01 2.39 -0.97
C ARG A 90 12.13 0.86 -1.12
N ARG A 91 11.60 -0.06 -0.31
CA ARG A 91 12.13 -1.44 -0.37
C ARG A 91 11.57 -2.36 -1.49
N PRO A 92 12.44 -2.87 -2.37
CA PRO A 92 12.72 -4.32 -2.46
C PRO A 92 14.25 -4.55 -2.37
N GLU A 93 14.79 -5.54 -1.65
CA GLU A 93 14.62 -6.98 -1.84
C GLU A 93 14.50 -7.76 -0.52
N GLY A 94 13.83 -8.92 -0.60
CA GLY A 94 13.63 -9.86 0.51
C GLY A 94 12.18 -9.93 0.95
N SER A 95 11.30 -10.41 0.07
CA SER A 95 9.94 -10.84 0.43
C SER A 95 10.02 -12.03 1.38
N THR A 96 10.32 -11.79 2.65
CA THR A 96 10.11 -12.77 3.72
C THR A 96 9.07 -12.19 4.66
N SER A 97 7.81 -12.37 4.27
CA SER A 97 6.72 -12.37 5.22
C SER A 97 6.07 -13.75 5.15
N THR A 98 6.82 -14.75 5.59
CA THR A 98 6.23 -15.78 6.44
C THR A 98 6.25 -15.13 7.81
N ALA A 99 5.11 -14.65 8.29
CA ALA A 99 4.53 -15.21 9.49
C ALA A 99 5.51 -16.20 10.15
N ASP A 100 6.25 -15.74 11.17
CA ASP A 100 6.84 -16.59 12.21
C ASP A 100 5.68 -17.34 12.89
N LEU A 101 5.09 -18.27 12.15
CA LEU A 101 4.19 -19.29 12.63
C LEU A 101 5.07 -20.33 13.30
N GLY A 102 5.30 -20.10 14.59
CA GLY A 102 5.45 -21.16 15.58
C GLY A 102 6.69 -22.03 15.47
N ASP A 103 7.80 -21.55 16.04
CA ASP A 103 8.68 -22.43 16.83
C ASP A 103 8.19 -22.42 18.29
N MET A 104 6.96 -22.90 18.49
CA MET A 104 6.64 -23.69 19.68
C MET A 104 7.00 -25.12 19.32
N ASN A 105 8.22 -25.53 19.65
CA ASN A 105 8.53 -26.94 19.78
C ASN A 105 8.96 -27.23 21.22
N ILE A 106 8.34 -28.29 21.73
CA ILE A 106 8.34 -28.86 23.08
C ILE A 106 9.74 -29.23 23.56
#